data_AF-A0A941LAC0-F1
#
_entry.id   AF-A0A941LAC0-F1
#
_cell.length_a   1.000
_cell.length_b   1.000
_cell.length_c   1.000
_cell.angle_alpha   90.00
_cell.angle_beta   90.00
_cell.angle_gamma   90.00
#
_symmetry.space_group_name_H-M   'P 1'
#
loop_
_entity.id
_entity.type
_entity.pdbx_description
1 polymer ?
#
loop_
_entity_poly.entity_id
_entity_poly.type
_entity_poly.pdbx_seq_one_letter_code
_entity_poly.pdbx_strand_id
1 'polypeptide(L)' 'MGSFGTTEIIIIAILVLVLFGAKRIPELAKGLGQGIKEFRKASSDIKKEIEDSSRDIDDAVNSKETKSNSK' A
#
# COMPACT_ATOMS: atom_id res chain seq x y z
N MET A 1 24.68 -26.13 -17.63
CA MET A 1 24.05 -24.83 -17.94
C MET A 1 24.18 -23.97 -16.71
N GLY A 2 24.87 -22.83 -16.81
CA GLY A 2 25.22 -22.01 -15.65
C GLY A 2 23.98 -21.49 -14.95
N SER A 3 23.81 -21.84 -13.68
CA SER A 3 22.92 -21.11 -12.79
C SER A 3 23.44 -19.68 -12.73
N PHE A 4 22.57 -18.68 -12.87
CA PHE A 4 22.87 -17.32 -12.42
C PHE A 4 23.29 -17.40 -10.95
N GLY A 5 24.61 -17.40 -10.76
CA GLY A 5 25.21 -17.53 -9.46
C GLY A 5 25.24 -16.18 -8.78
N THR A 6 25.54 -16.22 -7.49
CA THR A 6 25.77 -15.01 -6.69
C THR A 6 26.79 -14.07 -7.36
N THR A 7 27.75 -14.62 -8.10
CA THR A 7 28.76 -13.87 -8.86
C THR A 7 28.18 -12.99 -9.96
N GLU A 8 27.30 -13.52 -10.85
CA GLU A 8 26.69 -12.69 -11.89
C GLU A 8 25.83 -11.56 -11.29
N ILE A 9 25.08 -11.86 -10.21
CA ILE A 9 24.25 -10.86 -9.52
C ILE A 9 25.13 -9.72 -8.96
N ILE A 10 26.27 -10.06 -8.36
CA ILE A 10 27.22 -9.07 -7.83
C ILE A 10 27.78 -8.19 -8.95
N ILE A 11 28.14 -8.77 -10.10
CA ILE A 11 28.66 -8.01 -11.25
C ILE A 11 27.61 -7.02 -11.76
N ILE A 12 26.36 -7.46 -11.91
CA ILE A 12 25.24 -6.60 -12.33
C ILE A 12 25.01 -5.50 -11.30
N ALA A 13 25.02 -5.84 -10.00
CA ALA A 13 24.84 -4.86 -8.92
C ALA A 13 25.93 -3.78 -8.95
N ILE A 14 27.20 -4.16 -9.16
CA ILE A 14 28.30 -3.21 -9.31
C ILE A 14 28.09 -2.31 -10.54
N LEU A 15 27.68 -2.87 -11.67
CA LEU A 15 27.43 -2.09 -12.89
C LEU A 15 26.32 -1.05 -12.69
N VAL A 16 25.21 -1.45 -12.06
CA VAL A 16 24.13 -0.54 -11.67
C VAL A 16 24.65 0.51 -10.66
N LEU A 17 25.48 0.12 -9.70
CA LEU A 17 26.06 1.05 -8.72
C LEU A 17 26.98 2.08 -9.35
N VAL A 18 27.69 1.75 -10.44
CA VAL A 18 28.53 2.70 -11.18
C VAL A 18 27.66 3.66 -12.00
N LEU A 19 26.62 3.15 -12.68
CA LEU A 19 25.73 3.97 -13.50
C LEU A 19 24.89 4.94 -12.67
N PHE A 20 24.32 4.46 -11.57
CA PHE A 20 23.41 5.25 -10.72
C PHE A 20 24.12 5.85 -9.50
N GLY A 21 25.24 5.30 -9.05
CA GLY A 21 25.94 5.73 -7.84
C GLY A 21 25.39 5.08 -6.56
N ALA A 22 26.28 4.76 -5.62
CA ALA A 22 25.91 4.11 -4.34
C ALA A 22 24.96 4.94 -3.46
N LYS A 23 24.91 6.26 -3.65
CA LYS A 23 24.02 7.16 -2.90
C LYS A 23 22.62 7.25 -3.49
N ARG A 24 22.43 7.00 -4.79
CA ARG A 24 21.12 7.18 -5.45
C ARG A 24 20.13 6.07 -5.12
N ILE A 25 20.58 4.82 -5.04
CA ILE A 25 19.70 3.71 -4.67
C ILE A 25 19.04 3.89 -3.29
N PRO A 26 19.77 4.19 -2.19
CA PRO A 26 19.13 4.40 -0.89
C PRO A 26 18.30 5.68 -0.85
N GLU A 27 18.65 6.71 -1.61
CA GLU A 27 17.87 7.95 -1.72
C GLU A 27 16.52 7.72 -2.42
N LEU A 28 16.53 7.00 -3.55
CA LEU A 28 15.33 6.58 -4.27
C LEU A 28 14.47 5.63 -3.42
N ALA A 29 15.08 4.65 -2.74
CA ALA A 29 14.37 3.73 -1.86
C ALA A 29 13.69 4.44 -0.69
N LYS A 30 14.34 5.44 -0.10
CA LYS A 30 13.73 6.30 0.94
C LYS A 30 12.54 7.07 0.40
N GLY A 31 12.68 7.73 -0.76
CA GLY A 31 11.59 8.48 -1.38
C GLY A 31 10.39 7.59 -1.76
N LEU A 32 10.65 6.46 -2.43
CA LEU A 32 9.61 5.48 -2.76
C LEU A 32 8.95 4.88 -1.52
N GLY A 33 9.74 4.56 -0.48
CA GLY A 33 9.24 4.03 0.78
C GLY A 33 8.32 5.00 1.51
N GLN A 34 8.67 6.29 1.53
CA GLN A 34 7.82 7.35 2.08
C GLN A 34 6.52 7.49 1.27
N GLY A 35 6.62 7.55 -0.06
CA GLY A 35 5.45 7.65 -0.93
C GLY A 35 4.49 6.47 -0.77
N ILE A 36 5.00 5.23 -0.75
CA ILE A 36 4.18 4.02 -0.54
C ILE A 36 3.52 4.05 0.86
N LYS A 37 4.24 4.51 1.89
CA LYS A 37 3.72 4.61 3.25
C LYS A 37 2.57 5.60 3.33
N GLU A 38 2.73 6.79 2.75
CA GLU A 38 1.67 7.82 2.71
C GLU A 38 0.48 7.36 1.88
N PHE A 39 0.72 6.75 0.72
CA PHE A 39 -0.32 6.19 -0.13
C PHE A 39 -1.15 5.11 0.58
N ARG A 40 -0.49 4.19 1.31
CA ARG A 40 -1.17 3.15 2.10
C ARG A 40 -1.98 3.76 3.24
N LYS A 41 -1.46 4.79 3.91
CA LYS A 41 -2.17 5.49 4.99
C LYS A 41 -3.44 6.15 4.46
N ALA A 42 -3.31 6.98 3.42
CA ALA A 42 -4.45 7.64 2.79
C ALA A 42 -5.51 6.63 2.31
N SER A 43 -5.08 5.55 1.65
CA SER A 43 -5.98 4.48 1.20
C SER A 43 -6.70 3.78 2.35
N SER A 44 -6.02 3.57 3.48
CA SER A 44 -6.63 2.97 4.67
C SER A 44 -7.61 3.90 5.36
N ASP A 45 -7.31 5.19 5.42
CA ASP A 45 -8.18 6.19 6.04
C ASP A 45 -9.48 6.33 5.23
N ILE A 46 -9.38 6.40 3.90
CA ILE A 46 -10.55 6.39 2.98
C ILE A 46 -11.38 5.11 3.17
N LYS A 47 -10.73 3.94 3.23
CA LYS A 47 -11.45 2.68 3.43
C LYS A 47 -12.25 2.68 4.74
N LYS A 48 -11.67 3.20 5.83
CA LYS A 48 -12.36 3.29 7.12
C LYS A 48 -13.55 4.24 7.06
N GLU A 49 -13.39 5.41 6.44
CA GLU A 49 -14.46 6.40 6.33
C GLU A 49 -15.66 5.88 5.51
N ILE A 50 -15.39 5.12 4.45
CA ILE A 50 -16.44 4.42 3.68
C ILE A 50 -17.11 3.34 4.52
N GLU A 51 -16.34 2.53 5.24
CA GLU A 51 -16.86 1.43 6.08
C GLU A 51 -17.72 1.96 7.24
N ASP A 52 -17.28 3.04 7.90
CA ASP A 52 -18.05 3.71 8.96
C ASP A 52 -19.34 4.33 8.41
N SER A 53 -19.27 5.01 7.25
CA SER A 53 -20.46 5.58 6.58
C SER A 53 -21.46 4.51 6.13
N SER A 54 -20.99 3.35 5.65
CA SER A 54 -21.85 2.23 5.29
C SER A 54 -22.53 1.61 6.51
N ARG A 55 -21.82 1.50 7.64
CA ARG A 55 -22.40 0.99 8.89
C ARG A 55 -23.50 1.91 9.42
N ASP A 56 -23.31 3.22 9.35
CA ASP A 56 -24.34 4.20 9.74
C ASP A 56 -25.60 4.10 8.86
N ILE A 57 -25.44 3.83 7.57
CA ILE A 57 -26.56 3.60 6.64
C ILE A 57 -27.27 2.28 6.96
N ASP A 58 -26.53 1.20 7.20
CA ASP A 58 -27.09 -0.12 7.54
C ASP A 58 -27.86 -0.09 8.87
N ASP A 59 -27.35 0.61 9.89
CA ASP A 59 -28.03 0.81 11.18
C ASP A 59 -29.30 1.68 11.03
N ALA A 60 -29.28 2.69 10.14
CA ALA A 60 -30.45 3.52 9.83
C ALA A 60 -31.52 2.78 9.00
N VAL A 61 -31.13 1.79 8.18
CA VAL A 61 -32.05 0.93 7.42
C VAL A 61 -32.68 -0.12 8.32
N ASN A 62 -31.90 -0.77 9.18
CA ASN A 62 -32.37 -1.84 10.09
C ASN A 62 -33.34 -1.29 11.18
N SER A 63 -33.09 -0.08 11.68
CA SER A 63 -33.97 0.59 12.65
C SER A 63 -35.33 1.04 12.09
N LYS A 64 -35.49 1.11 10.76
CA LYS A 64 -36.78 1.41 10.11
C LYS A 64 -37.66 0.17 9.91
N GLU A 65 -37.07 -1.01 9.71
CA GLU A 65 -37.83 -2.26 9.55
C GLU A 65 -38.53 -2.71 10.84
N THR A 66 -37.93 -2.50 12.01
CA THR A 66 -38.51 -2.95 13.29
C THR A 66 -39.72 -2.15 13.77
N LYS A 67 -39.94 -0.93 13.25
CA LYS A 67 -41.10 -0.09 13.62
C LYS A 67 -42.31 -0.23 12.69
N SER A 68 -42.15 -0.84 11.51
CA SER A 68 -43.26 -0.97 10.55
C SER A 68 -44.12 -2.22 10.73
N ASN A 69 -43.65 -3.24 11.45
CA ASN A 69 -44.37 -4.52 11.59
C ASN A 69 -45.18 -4.66 12.90
N SER A 70 -45.33 -3.57 13.66
CA SER A 70 -46.07 -3.56 14.95
C SER A 70 -47.36 -2.73 14.92
N LYS A 71 -47.88 -2.38 13.73
CA LYS A 71 -49.15 -1.64 13.62
C LYS A 71 -50.20 -2.43 12.84
#